data_AF-A0A1W9VS27-F1
#
_entry.id   AF-A0A1W9VS27-F1
#
_cell.length_a   1.000
_cell.length_b   1.000
_cell.length_c   1.000
_cell.angle_alpha   90.00
_cell.angle_beta   90.00
_cell.angle_gamma   90.00
#
_symmetry.space_group_name_H-M   'P 1'
#
loop_
_entity.id
_entity.type
_entity.pdbx_description
1 polymer ?
#
loop_
_entity_poly.entity_id
_entity_poly.type
_entity_poly.pdbx_seq_one_letter_code
_entity_poly.pdbx_strand_id
1 'polypeptide(L)'
;MSLKFNFKNLYKSDYIVDGVDLDLSKYKDEIEKAHQSILERRANNILGFYDLPEKNCSRINSYIDKIGSDFDNIVVLGIGGSALGNKALYSALRIEKGLHKKLFVADNVDPTLIYDILSQIELKRTLFNVVTKSGTTAETMSIFMIVLKILKEAFPDDYKRHIVVTTDKEKGFLRKVLQDEGYYDFDVPDNVGGRFSVFTDVGLLSSAFVGIDIEKLLHGAKTMRDMCETSDIENNPAYLLGLIHYIYMKEGKNISVMMPYSNALYDMADWYRQLWAESLGKKFNLKGEEVFVGQTPVKALGTTDQHSQVQLYREGPNDKVFTFLTVENFKHDYLIPHLYMDRDEVNYLAGQSISTLLNTERLATEIALTKSQRANCNIMFPQINEENLGEFVMLYEIMTLFTGALLEINPLDQPGVEEGKIATYALMGKKGYTKEKEEIEEMLK
;
A
#
# COMPACT_ATOMS: atom_id res chain seq x y z
N MET A 1 5.81 -2.07 20.80
CA MET A 1 5.77 -3.55 20.69
C MET A 1 5.73 -3.87 19.22
N SER A 2 6.63 -4.70 18.72
CA SER A 2 6.73 -5.00 17.28
C SER A 2 5.68 -5.99 16.78
N LEU A 3 5.51 -6.04 15.46
CA LEU A 3 4.74 -7.09 14.79
C LEU A 3 5.20 -8.49 15.20
N LYS A 4 4.24 -9.41 15.30
CA LYS A 4 4.51 -10.84 15.53
C LYS A 4 4.13 -11.63 14.29
N PHE A 5 4.91 -12.67 14.01
CA PHE A 5 4.76 -13.49 12.82
C PHE A 5 4.44 -14.93 13.19
N ASN A 6 3.45 -15.52 12.53
CA ASN A 6 3.15 -16.94 12.60
C ASN A 6 3.07 -17.52 11.20
N PHE A 7 4.18 -18.11 10.75
CA PHE A 7 4.34 -18.71 9.42
C PHE A 7 4.16 -20.22 9.41
N LYS A 8 3.78 -20.83 10.56
CA LYS A 8 3.79 -22.29 10.73
C LYS A 8 2.94 -23.03 9.68
N ASN A 9 1.82 -22.44 9.27
CA ASN A 9 0.86 -23.02 8.33
C ASN A 9 1.26 -22.78 6.85
N LEU A 10 2.45 -22.22 6.59
CA LEU A 10 3.07 -22.19 5.27
C LEU A 10 3.99 -23.39 5.05
N TYR A 11 4.44 -24.04 6.13
CA TYR A 11 5.35 -25.18 6.02
C TYR A 11 4.58 -26.49 5.93
N LYS A 12 5.24 -27.47 5.31
CA LYS A 12 4.81 -28.86 5.38
C LYS A 12 4.79 -29.31 6.84
N SER A 13 3.69 -29.88 7.27
CA SER A 13 3.49 -30.42 8.61
C SER A 13 2.47 -31.55 8.60
N ASP A 14 2.26 -32.20 9.75
CA ASP A 14 1.19 -33.20 9.92
C ASP A 14 -0.21 -32.63 9.65
N TYR A 15 -0.37 -31.30 9.72
CA TYR A 15 -1.65 -30.62 9.50
C TYR A 15 -1.79 -30.04 8.09
N ILE A 16 -0.67 -29.70 7.43
CA ILE A 16 -0.64 -29.15 6.07
C ILE A 16 0.40 -29.93 5.26
N VAL A 17 -0.04 -30.99 4.59
CA VAL A 17 0.83 -31.88 3.82
C VAL A 17 1.29 -31.25 2.49
N ASP A 18 0.48 -30.31 1.96
CA ASP A 18 0.75 -29.50 0.76
C ASP A 18 1.50 -28.20 1.08
N GLY A 19 2.09 -28.10 2.28
CA GLY A 19 2.88 -26.95 2.70
C GLY A 19 4.27 -26.96 2.07
N VAL A 20 4.97 -25.83 2.10
CA VAL A 20 6.35 -25.75 1.61
C VAL A 20 7.26 -26.65 2.45
N ASP A 21 7.94 -27.58 1.79
CA ASP A 21 9.07 -28.31 2.38
C ASP A 21 10.33 -27.45 2.30
N LEU A 22 10.49 -26.54 3.27
CA LEU A 22 11.53 -25.52 3.25
C LEU A 22 12.90 -26.12 3.62
N ASP A 23 13.56 -26.68 2.63
CA ASP A 23 14.97 -27.04 2.71
C ASP A 23 15.84 -25.86 2.26
N LEU A 24 16.24 -25.02 3.22
CA LEU A 24 17.07 -23.83 2.98
C LEU A 24 18.38 -24.15 2.24
N SER A 25 18.90 -25.38 2.34
CA SER A 25 20.13 -25.77 1.65
C SER A 25 20.00 -25.73 0.12
N LYS A 26 18.78 -25.96 -0.41
CA LYS A 26 18.49 -25.90 -1.85
C LYS A 26 18.44 -24.48 -2.40
N TYR A 27 18.14 -23.50 -1.55
CA TYR A 27 17.94 -22.10 -1.94
C TYR A 27 19.11 -21.21 -1.54
N LYS A 28 20.10 -21.73 -0.81
CA LYS A 28 21.22 -20.95 -0.24
C LYS A 28 21.88 -20.01 -1.26
N ASP A 29 22.19 -20.53 -2.45
CA ASP A 29 22.86 -19.75 -3.49
C ASP A 29 21.94 -18.68 -4.10
N GLU A 30 20.65 -18.97 -4.29
CA GLU A 30 19.66 -18.00 -4.78
C GLU A 30 19.43 -16.87 -3.78
N ILE A 31 19.35 -17.22 -2.48
CA ILE A 31 19.19 -16.27 -1.37
C ILE A 31 20.39 -15.33 -1.30
N GLU A 32 21.61 -15.88 -1.29
CA GLU A 32 22.82 -15.07 -1.18
C GLU A 32 23.00 -14.17 -2.41
N LYS A 33 22.75 -14.70 -3.62
CA LYS A 33 22.76 -13.91 -4.85
C LYS A 33 21.74 -12.76 -4.81
N ALA A 34 20.52 -13.03 -4.36
CA ALA A 34 19.47 -12.01 -4.23
C ALA A 34 19.86 -10.95 -3.18
N HIS A 35 20.41 -11.37 -2.03
CA HIS A 35 20.88 -10.46 -0.99
C HIS A 35 22.01 -9.56 -1.49
N GLN A 36 23.04 -10.12 -2.14
CA GLN A 36 24.13 -9.32 -2.71
C GLN A 36 23.64 -8.34 -3.78
N SER A 37 22.71 -8.76 -4.65
CA SER A 37 22.10 -7.85 -5.62
C SER A 37 21.38 -6.67 -4.96
N ILE A 38 20.69 -6.90 -3.84
CA ILE A 38 20.04 -5.83 -3.07
C ILE A 38 21.08 -4.88 -2.48
N LEU A 39 22.15 -5.40 -1.86
CA LEU A 39 23.24 -4.59 -1.31
C LEU A 39 23.90 -3.73 -2.39
N GLU A 40 24.22 -4.31 -3.55
CA GLU A 40 24.80 -3.60 -4.69
C GLU A 40 23.87 -2.50 -5.22
N ARG A 41 22.57 -2.78 -5.36
CA ARG A 41 21.58 -1.79 -5.82
C ARG A 41 21.39 -0.67 -4.80
N ARG A 42 21.44 -0.96 -3.50
CA ARG A 42 21.42 0.07 -2.43
C ARG A 42 22.68 0.93 -2.50
N ALA A 43 23.87 0.32 -2.60
CA ALA A 43 25.14 1.03 -2.72
C ALA A 43 25.21 1.93 -3.97
N ASN A 44 24.57 1.51 -5.07
CA ASN A 44 24.43 2.30 -6.30
C ASN A 44 23.24 3.28 -6.28
N ASN A 45 22.63 3.51 -5.10
CA ASN A 45 21.54 4.48 -4.88
C ASN A 45 20.27 4.22 -5.72
N ILE A 46 20.01 2.96 -6.10
CA ILE A 46 18.83 2.54 -6.87
C ILE A 46 17.63 2.29 -5.94
N LEU A 47 17.90 1.87 -4.69
CA LEU A 47 16.90 1.48 -3.71
C LEU A 47 16.59 2.61 -2.73
N GLY A 48 16.20 3.78 -3.24
CA GLY A 48 16.00 4.97 -2.38
C GLY A 48 15.05 4.75 -1.20
N PHE A 49 14.09 3.82 -1.34
CA PHE A 49 13.12 3.50 -0.29
C PHE A 49 13.75 2.86 0.96
N TYR A 50 14.87 2.13 0.79
CA TYR A 50 15.55 1.40 1.86
C TYR A 50 16.12 2.35 2.94
N ASP A 51 16.45 3.58 2.55
CA ASP A 51 17.05 4.60 3.41
C ASP A 51 16.05 5.66 3.88
N LEU A 52 14.80 5.62 3.42
CA LEU A 52 13.74 6.55 3.86
C LEU A 52 13.49 6.56 5.38
N PRO A 53 13.69 5.46 6.14
CA PRO A 53 13.57 5.53 7.60
C PRO A 53 14.55 6.50 8.27
N GLU A 54 15.61 6.95 7.59
CA GLU A 54 16.54 7.98 8.10
C GLU A 54 16.15 9.41 7.69
N LYS A 55 15.00 9.58 7.01
CA LYS A 55 14.57 10.87 6.48
C LYS A 55 14.32 11.88 7.60
N ASN A 56 14.86 13.09 7.41
CA ASN A 56 14.59 14.22 8.29
C ASN A 56 13.19 14.82 8.02
N CYS A 57 12.32 14.84 9.02
CA CYS A 57 10.95 15.35 8.89
C CYS A 57 10.79 16.84 9.20
N SER A 58 11.87 17.56 9.55
CA SER A 58 11.81 18.97 10.00
C SER A 58 11.15 19.90 8.98
N ARG A 59 11.35 19.70 7.67
CA ARG A 59 10.69 20.50 6.61
C ARG A 59 9.17 20.32 6.65
N ILE A 60 8.70 19.08 6.81
CA ILE A 60 7.27 18.78 6.92
C ILE A 60 6.73 19.39 8.21
N ASN A 61 7.36 19.12 9.35
CA ASN A 61 6.90 19.61 10.65
C ASN A 61 6.84 21.14 10.68
N SER A 62 7.88 21.83 10.18
CA SER A 62 7.90 23.29 10.07
C SER A 62 6.80 23.84 9.17
N TYR A 63 6.45 23.13 8.10
CA TYR A 63 5.34 23.52 7.23
C TYR A 63 3.98 23.32 7.92
N ILE A 64 3.78 22.19 8.61
CA ILE A 64 2.57 21.94 9.39
C ILE A 64 2.39 22.98 10.50
N ASP A 65 3.47 23.35 11.19
CA ASP A 65 3.46 24.42 12.20
C ASP A 65 3.14 25.78 11.56
N LYS A 66 3.71 26.07 10.39
CA LYS A 66 3.47 27.32 9.65
C LYS A 66 2.00 27.50 9.26
N ILE A 67 1.32 26.44 8.81
CA ILE A 67 -0.10 26.51 8.43
C ILE A 67 -1.04 26.37 9.63
N GLY A 68 -0.54 25.92 10.77
CA GLY A 68 -1.25 25.83 12.05
C GLY A 68 -2.64 25.20 11.94
N SER A 69 -3.64 25.96 12.39
CA SER A 69 -5.06 25.58 12.39
C SER A 69 -5.86 26.20 11.24
N ASP A 70 -5.21 26.73 10.21
CA ASP A 70 -5.89 27.39 9.09
C ASP A 70 -6.75 26.42 8.27
N PHE A 71 -6.38 25.14 8.28
CA PHE A 71 -7.03 24.09 7.51
C PHE A 71 -7.47 22.92 8.39
N ASP A 72 -8.68 22.44 8.15
CA ASP A 72 -9.24 21.22 8.77
C ASP A 72 -9.12 20.01 7.85
N ASN A 73 -9.07 20.26 6.54
CA ASN A 73 -9.08 19.24 5.52
C ASN A 73 -7.82 19.34 4.67
N ILE A 74 -7.31 18.19 4.27
CA ILE A 74 -6.36 18.06 3.17
C ILE A 74 -6.97 17.16 2.10
N VAL A 75 -6.87 17.58 0.85
CA VAL A 75 -7.28 16.79 -0.32
C VAL A 75 -6.02 16.44 -1.12
N VAL A 76 -5.66 15.16 -1.15
CA VAL A 76 -4.57 14.67 -2.00
C VAL A 76 -5.12 14.45 -3.41
N LEU A 77 -4.55 15.16 -4.38
CA LEU A 77 -4.77 14.96 -5.81
C LEU A 77 -3.61 14.10 -6.32
N GLY A 78 -3.82 12.79 -6.40
CA GLY A 78 -2.79 11.82 -6.72
C GLY A 78 -3.41 10.47 -7.03
N ILE A 79 -2.71 9.59 -7.74
CA ILE A 79 -3.21 8.26 -8.12
C ILE A 79 -2.13 7.19 -7.94
N GLY A 80 -2.56 5.96 -7.65
CA GLY A 80 -1.67 4.83 -7.42
C GLY A 80 -0.70 5.09 -6.26
N GLY A 81 0.60 5.08 -6.54
CA GLY A 81 1.63 5.28 -5.52
C GLY A 81 1.59 6.65 -4.84
N SER A 82 1.00 7.64 -5.50
CA SER A 82 0.78 9.00 -4.96
C SER A 82 -0.48 9.13 -4.08
N ALA A 83 -1.18 8.03 -3.80
CA ALA A 83 -2.49 8.05 -3.15
C ALA A 83 -2.73 6.88 -2.18
N LEU A 84 -2.40 5.65 -2.58
CA LEU A 84 -2.76 4.46 -1.82
C LEU A 84 -2.07 4.42 -0.44
N GLY A 85 -0.82 4.86 -0.35
CA GLY A 85 -0.11 4.99 0.92
C GLY A 85 -0.79 6.01 1.86
N ASN A 86 -1.24 7.14 1.31
CA ASN A 86 -1.96 8.18 2.06
C ASN A 86 -3.28 7.64 2.63
N LYS A 87 -4.07 6.96 1.78
CA LYS A 87 -5.34 6.32 2.19
C LYS A 87 -5.10 5.26 3.26
N ALA A 88 -4.14 4.36 3.03
CA ALA A 88 -3.84 3.25 3.94
C ALA A 88 -3.45 3.73 5.34
N LEU A 89 -2.54 4.71 5.44
CA LEU A 89 -2.10 5.26 6.74
C LEU A 89 -3.23 5.99 7.46
N TYR A 90 -3.99 6.83 6.75
CA TYR A 90 -5.09 7.57 7.36
C TYR A 90 -6.23 6.66 7.82
N SER A 91 -6.69 5.73 6.97
CA SER A 91 -7.75 4.79 7.33
C SER A 91 -7.39 3.91 8.53
N ALA A 92 -6.11 3.51 8.63
CA ALA A 92 -5.61 2.73 9.76
C ALA A 92 -5.63 3.51 11.08
N LEU A 93 -5.27 4.79 11.07
CA LEU A 93 -5.05 5.56 12.31
C LEU A 93 -6.18 6.52 12.68
N ARG A 94 -7.07 6.90 11.75
CA ARG A 94 -8.05 7.99 11.97
C ARG A 94 -8.90 7.79 13.23
N ILE A 95 -9.42 6.58 13.44
CA ILE A 95 -10.32 6.27 14.57
C ILE A 95 -9.49 5.99 15.82
N GLU A 96 -8.48 5.12 15.73
CA GLU A 96 -7.62 4.74 16.86
C GLU A 96 -6.92 5.95 17.50
N LYS A 97 -6.52 6.95 16.70
CA LYS A 97 -5.91 8.19 17.20
C LYS A 97 -6.92 9.29 17.48
N GLY A 98 -8.17 9.15 17.07
CA GLY A 98 -9.19 10.21 17.19
C GLY A 98 -8.81 11.47 16.41
N LEU A 99 -8.28 11.30 15.18
CA LEU A 99 -7.81 12.42 14.36
C LEU A 99 -8.98 13.36 14.01
N HIS A 100 -8.81 14.66 14.24
CA HIS A 100 -9.84 15.66 13.97
C HIS A 100 -9.75 16.24 12.56
N LYS A 101 -8.53 16.37 12.03
CA LYS A 101 -8.29 16.82 10.66
C LYS A 101 -8.59 15.68 9.68
N LYS A 102 -9.19 16.02 8.54
CA LYS A 102 -9.65 15.03 7.56
C LYS A 102 -8.73 14.97 6.36
N LEU A 103 -8.47 13.75 5.89
CA LEU A 103 -7.86 13.49 4.59
C LEU A 103 -8.93 13.00 3.62
N PHE A 104 -8.98 13.62 2.45
CA PHE A 104 -9.66 13.12 1.26
C PHE A 104 -8.63 12.82 0.19
N VAL A 105 -8.91 11.85 -0.68
CA VAL A 105 -7.99 11.47 -1.76
C VAL A 105 -8.78 11.33 -3.05
N ALA A 106 -8.45 12.17 -4.03
CA ALA A 106 -9.03 12.18 -5.36
C ALA A 106 -8.10 11.43 -6.33
N ASP A 107 -8.24 10.10 -6.36
CA ASP A 107 -7.40 9.18 -7.15
C ASP A 107 -8.15 8.52 -8.32
N ASN A 108 -9.27 9.11 -8.73
CA ASN A 108 -10.00 8.71 -9.92
C ASN A 108 -10.61 9.96 -10.58
N VAL A 109 -10.76 9.91 -11.91
CA VAL A 109 -11.40 10.96 -12.72
C VAL A 109 -12.93 10.79 -12.82
N ASP A 110 -13.50 9.95 -11.96
CA ASP A 110 -14.96 9.84 -11.81
C ASP A 110 -15.51 11.20 -11.34
N PRO A 111 -16.37 11.86 -12.15
CA PRO A 111 -16.93 13.15 -11.78
C PRO A 111 -17.74 13.09 -10.48
N THR A 112 -18.31 11.93 -10.14
CA THR A 112 -19.08 11.75 -8.90
C THR A 112 -18.18 11.79 -7.67
N LEU A 113 -16.99 11.17 -7.73
CA LEU A 113 -16.01 11.23 -6.65
C LEU A 113 -15.54 12.67 -6.42
N ILE A 114 -15.22 13.39 -7.50
CA ILE A 114 -14.77 14.78 -7.42
C ILE A 114 -15.88 15.66 -6.82
N TYR A 115 -17.11 15.50 -7.29
CA TYR A 115 -18.27 16.22 -6.75
C TYR A 115 -18.49 15.92 -5.26
N ASP A 116 -18.45 14.64 -4.87
CA ASP A 116 -18.64 14.20 -3.49
C ASP A 116 -17.61 14.85 -2.55
N ILE A 117 -16.32 14.78 -2.90
CA ILE A 117 -15.24 15.43 -2.13
C ILE A 117 -15.49 16.93 -2.01
N LEU A 118 -15.75 17.62 -3.13
CA LEU A 118 -15.97 19.07 -3.13
C LEU A 118 -17.22 19.48 -2.32
N SER A 119 -18.24 18.62 -2.26
CA SER A 119 -19.46 18.88 -1.49
C SER A 119 -19.29 18.74 0.02
N GLN A 120 -18.27 18.01 0.48
CA GLN A 120 -18.02 17.72 1.89
C GLN A 120 -17.02 18.68 2.55
N ILE A 121 -16.35 19.53 1.78
CA ILE A 121 -15.28 20.41 2.26
C ILE A 121 -15.69 21.88 2.27
N GLU A 122 -15.06 22.65 3.16
CA GLU A 122 -15.06 24.11 3.09
C GLU A 122 -13.75 24.56 2.41
N LEU A 123 -13.83 25.18 1.23
CA LEU A 123 -12.65 25.58 0.45
C LEU A 123 -11.67 26.44 1.26
N LYS A 124 -12.20 27.36 2.07
CA LYS A 124 -11.38 28.25 2.92
C LYS A 124 -10.56 27.51 3.98
N ARG A 125 -11.01 26.31 4.39
CA ARG A 125 -10.38 25.48 5.42
C ARG A 125 -9.79 24.18 4.83
N THR A 126 -9.48 24.20 3.54
CA THR A 126 -8.93 23.04 2.84
C THR A 126 -7.60 23.35 2.16
N LEU A 127 -6.64 22.46 2.37
CA LEU A 127 -5.36 22.40 1.67
C LEU A 127 -5.42 21.34 0.57
N PHE A 128 -5.00 21.65 -0.64
CA PHE A 128 -4.91 20.71 -1.75
C PHE A 128 -3.45 20.33 -1.99
N ASN A 129 -3.12 19.04 -1.83
CA ASN A 129 -1.79 18.50 -2.10
C ASN A 129 -1.77 17.83 -3.47
N VAL A 130 -1.11 18.43 -4.45
CA VAL A 130 -0.98 17.92 -5.82
C VAL A 130 0.23 17.00 -5.88
N VAL A 131 0.02 15.69 -6.06
CA VAL A 131 1.07 14.68 -5.96
C VAL A 131 1.25 13.92 -7.27
N THR A 132 2.30 14.27 -8.01
CA THR A 132 2.70 13.54 -9.22
C THR A 132 4.20 13.69 -9.46
N LYS A 133 4.90 12.55 -9.60
CA LYS A 133 6.34 12.55 -9.88
C LYS A 133 6.66 13.12 -11.26
N SER A 134 5.94 12.70 -12.30
CA SER A 134 6.19 13.17 -13.67
C SER A 134 5.75 14.62 -13.92
N GLY A 135 4.87 15.14 -13.06
CA GLY A 135 4.22 16.44 -13.25
C GLY A 135 3.19 16.45 -14.38
N THR A 136 2.89 15.31 -15.00
CA THR A 136 2.05 15.22 -16.21
C THR A 136 1.01 14.10 -16.16
N THR A 137 0.84 13.44 -15.02
CA THR A 137 -0.22 12.43 -14.82
C THR A 137 -1.58 13.03 -15.15
N ALA A 138 -2.27 12.48 -16.15
CA ALA A 138 -3.45 13.10 -16.74
C ALA A 138 -4.59 13.28 -15.72
N GLU A 139 -4.80 12.26 -14.89
CA GLU A 139 -5.81 12.22 -13.84
C GLU A 139 -5.55 13.34 -12.82
N THR A 140 -4.35 13.36 -12.21
CA THR A 140 -3.95 14.40 -11.26
C THR A 140 -4.05 15.81 -11.85
N MET A 141 -3.53 16.00 -13.06
CA MET A 141 -3.52 17.33 -13.69
C MET A 141 -4.92 17.81 -14.06
N SER A 142 -5.80 16.92 -14.52
CA SER A 142 -7.18 17.27 -14.84
C SER A 142 -7.94 17.77 -13.61
N ILE A 143 -7.82 17.06 -12.48
CA ILE A 143 -8.47 17.45 -11.23
C ILE A 143 -7.83 18.72 -10.67
N PHE A 144 -6.50 18.84 -10.74
CA PHE A 144 -5.80 20.05 -10.31
C PHE A 144 -6.26 21.28 -11.09
N MET A 145 -6.41 21.22 -12.41
CA MET A 145 -6.90 22.37 -13.21
C MET A 145 -8.32 22.79 -12.82
N ILE A 146 -9.20 21.83 -12.50
CA ILE A 146 -10.57 22.10 -12.02
C ILE A 146 -10.50 22.82 -10.66
N VAL A 147 -9.76 22.25 -9.71
CA VAL A 147 -9.60 22.81 -8.36
C VAL A 147 -8.95 24.18 -8.42
N LEU A 148 -7.91 24.36 -9.23
CA LEU A 148 -7.21 25.63 -9.41
C LEU A 148 -8.15 26.72 -9.93
N LYS A 149 -9.03 26.41 -10.89
CA LYS A 149 -10.06 27.34 -11.36
C LYS A 149 -10.99 27.75 -10.21
N ILE A 150 -11.52 26.78 -9.47
CA ILE A 150 -12.42 27.03 -8.33
C ILE A 150 -11.75 27.92 -7.28
N LEU A 151 -10.48 27.63 -6.94
CA LEU A 151 -9.73 28.41 -5.96
C LEU A 151 -9.41 29.82 -6.45
N LYS A 152 -9.07 30.01 -7.74
CA LYS A 152 -8.85 31.35 -8.32
C LYS A 152 -10.13 32.20 -8.33
N GLU A 153 -11.29 31.58 -8.55
CA GLU A 153 -12.58 32.27 -8.50
C GLU A 153 -12.98 32.62 -7.05
N ALA A 154 -12.72 31.72 -6.10
CA ALA A 154 -13.07 31.94 -4.69
C ALA A 154 -12.09 32.86 -3.93
N PHE A 155 -10.79 32.79 -4.26
CA PHE A 155 -9.71 33.50 -3.58
C PHE A 155 -8.70 34.13 -4.57
N PRO A 156 -9.10 35.11 -5.41
CA PRO A 156 -8.27 35.65 -6.49
C PRO A 156 -6.85 36.08 -6.05
N ASP A 157 -6.74 36.66 -4.85
CA ASP A 157 -5.48 37.21 -4.33
C ASP A 157 -4.68 36.23 -3.45
N ASP A 158 -5.25 35.07 -3.09
CA ASP A 158 -4.69 34.19 -2.04
C ASP A 158 -4.84 32.69 -2.34
N TYR A 159 -5.33 32.30 -3.52
CA TYR A 159 -5.57 30.89 -3.87
C TYR A 159 -4.35 29.98 -3.68
N LYS A 160 -3.14 30.52 -3.84
CA LYS A 160 -1.87 29.77 -3.75
C LYS A 160 -1.65 29.17 -2.36
N ARG A 161 -2.12 29.81 -1.28
CA ARG A 161 -1.94 29.26 0.08
C ARG A 161 -2.69 27.95 0.29
N HIS A 162 -3.72 27.69 -0.53
CA HIS A 162 -4.53 26.49 -0.49
C HIS A 162 -3.91 25.34 -1.29
N ILE A 163 -2.73 25.52 -1.87
CA ILE A 163 -2.09 24.55 -2.75
C ILE A 163 -0.67 24.26 -2.25
N VAL A 164 -0.37 22.97 -2.15
CA VAL A 164 0.99 22.45 -1.98
C VAL A 164 1.23 21.41 -3.07
N VAL A 165 2.46 21.34 -3.58
CA VAL A 165 2.82 20.42 -4.67
C VAL A 165 3.90 19.46 -4.21
N THR A 166 3.69 18.16 -4.41
CA THR A 166 4.69 17.13 -4.17
C THR A 166 5.08 16.48 -5.50
N THR A 167 6.26 16.81 -6.02
CA THR A 167 6.71 16.42 -7.37
C THR A 167 8.21 16.10 -7.39
N ASP A 168 8.73 15.61 -8.51
CA ASP A 168 10.19 15.45 -8.72
C ASP A 168 10.96 16.74 -8.41
N LYS A 169 12.15 16.60 -7.82
CA LYS A 169 12.96 17.73 -7.31
C LYS A 169 13.38 18.69 -8.42
N GLU A 170 13.63 18.21 -9.63
CA GLU A 170 14.26 19.00 -10.70
C GLU A 170 13.52 18.92 -12.03
N LYS A 171 12.78 17.84 -12.29
CA LYS A 171 12.20 17.52 -13.60
C LYS A 171 10.67 17.65 -13.58
N GLY A 172 10.10 17.58 -14.79
CA GLY A 172 8.65 17.52 -14.98
C GLY A 172 7.98 18.88 -15.19
N PHE A 173 6.74 18.83 -15.68
CA PHE A 173 5.95 20.02 -15.99
C PHE A 173 5.61 20.83 -14.73
N LEU A 174 5.17 20.17 -13.65
CA LEU A 174 4.85 20.85 -12.41
C LEU A 174 6.04 21.59 -11.79
N ARG A 175 7.28 21.12 -11.99
CA ARG A 175 8.46 21.84 -11.51
C ARG A 175 8.65 23.18 -12.23
N LYS A 176 8.29 23.27 -13.52
CA LYS A 176 8.27 24.55 -14.25
C LYS A 176 7.15 25.46 -13.76
N VAL A 177 5.95 24.90 -13.55
CA VAL A 177 4.82 25.64 -12.95
C VAL A 177 5.18 26.20 -11.58
N LEU A 178 5.92 25.44 -10.75
CA LEU A 178 6.40 25.91 -9.47
C LEU A 178 7.35 27.12 -9.58
N GLN A 179 8.25 27.11 -10.57
CA GLN A 179 9.17 28.23 -10.82
C GLN A 179 8.42 29.49 -11.27
N ASP A 180 7.37 29.33 -12.07
CA ASP A 180 6.61 30.45 -12.63
C ASP A 180 5.58 31.01 -11.63
N GLU A 181 4.90 30.15 -10.87
CA GLU A 181 3.75 30.52 -10.03
C GLU A 181 4.06 30.59 -8.53
N GLY A 182 5.09 29.89 -8.02
CA GLY A 182 5.52 29.98 -6.63
C GLY A 182 4.58 29.34 -5.60
N TYR A 183 4.27 28.05 -5.74
CA TYR A 183 3.60 27.26 -4.69
C TYR A 183 4.60 26.73 -3.66
N TYR A 184 4.13 26.43 -2.44
CA TYR A 184 4.94 25.63 -1.52
C TYR A 184 5.05 24.20 -2.06
N ASP A 185 6.24 23.61 -1.98
CA ASP A 185 6.51 22.32 -2.59
C ASP A 185 7.23 21.35 -1.65
N PHE A 186 7.21 20.08 -2.07
CA PHE A 186 7.86 18.94 -1.46
C PHE A 186 8.36 17.99 -2.56
N ASP A 187 9.23 17.06 -2.18
CA ASP A 187 10.00 16.27 -3.14
C ASP A 187 9.58 14.80 -3.17
N VAL A 188 9.43 14.28 -4.39
CA VAL A 188 9.46 12.85 -4.67
C VAL A 188 10.86 12.49 -5.16
N PRO A 189 11.65 11.67 -4.42
CA PRO A 189 13.00 11.33 -4.84
C PRO A 189 13.03 10.58 -6.19
N ASP A 190 13.99 10.94 -7.06
CA ASP A 190 14.18 10.33 -8.38
C ASP A 190 14.37 8.80 -8.29
N ASN A 191 15.08 8.33 -7.26
CA ASN A 191 15.37 6.91 -7.02
C ASN A 191 14.31 6.17 -6.18
N VAL A 192 13.14 6.77 -5.96
CA VAL A 192 12.00 6.11 -5.31
C VAL A 192 10.84 5.99 -6.30
N GLY A 193 10.42 4.76 -6.58
CA GLY A 193 9.23 4.49 -7.40
C GLY A 193 7.94 4.84 -6.66
N GLY A 194 6.87 5.18 -7.38
CA GLY A 194 5.62 5.64 -6.76
C GLY A 194 5.06 4.68 -5.71
N ARG A 195 5.00 3.37 -6.01
CA ARG A 195 4.48 2.35 -5.08
C ARG A 195 5.35 2.08 -3.84
N PHE A 196 6.57 2.63 -3.81
CA PHE A 196 7.51 2.59 -2.68
C PHE A 196 7.68 3.98 -2.03
N SER A 197 6.77 4.93 -2.30
CA SER A 197 6.96 6.34 -1.92
C SER A 197 6.25 6.75 -0.64
N VAL A 198 5.61 5.82 0.08
CA VAL A 198 4.78 6.13 1.26
C VAL A 198 5.58 6.82 2.38
N PHE A 199 6.87 6.49 2.54
CA PHE A 199 7.78 7.14 3.48
C PHE A 199 8.52 8.38 2.93
N THR A 200 8.16 8.84 1.74
CA THR A 200 8.62 10.13 1.18
C THR A 200 7.64 11.24 1.56
N ASP A 201 7.85 12.46 1.06
CA ASP A 201 6.91 13.56 1.30
C ASP A 201 5.51 13.26 0.76
N VAL A 202 5.38 12.32 -0.19
CA VAL A 202 4.09 11.80 -0.71
C VAL A 202 3.17 11.38 0.43
N GLY A 203 3.56 10.41 1.24
CA GLY A 203 2.72 9.90 2.33
C GLY A 203 2.86 10.72 3.62
N LEU A 204 4.08 11.17 3.91
CA LEU A 204 4.39 11.82 5.19
C LEU A 204 3.72 13.19 5.35
N LEU A 205 3.62 14.00 4.28
CA LEU A 205 3.00 15.33 4.38
C LEU A 205 1.54 15.24 4.82
N SER A 206 0.75 14.39 4.15
CA SER A 206 -0.66 14.21 4.51
C SER A 206 -0.83 13.57 5.87
N SER A 207 0.10 12.67 6.26
CA SER A 207 0.08 12.00 7.56
C SER A 207 0.33 13.01 8.69
N ALA A 208 1.38 13.81 8.58
CA ALA A 208 1.67 14.87 9.54
C ALA A 208 0.53 15.90 9.62
N PHE A 209 -0.06 16.27 8.47
CA PHE A 209 -1.19 17.19 8.45
C PHE A 209 -2.35 16.71 9.30
N VAL A 210 -2.73 15.42 9.19
CA VAL A 210 -3.86 14.87 9.96
C VAL A 210 -3.52 14.55 11.42
N GLY A 211 -2.25 14.68 11.83
CA GLY A 211 -1.79 14.45 13.19
C GLY A 211 -1.20 13.07 13.45
N ILE A 212 -0.79 12.34 12.40
CA ILE A 212 0.00 11.11 12.53
C ILE A 212 1.45 11.48 12.86
N ASP A 213 2.03 10.80 13.85
CA ASP A 213 3.43 10.97 14.25
C ASP A 213 4.36 10.31 13.21
N ILE A 214 4.83 11.10 12.25
CA ILE A 214 5.65 10.61 11.14
C ILE A 214 7.04 10.13 11.58
N GLU A 215 7.58 10.63 12.69
CA GLU A 215 8.87 10.17 13.22
C GLU A 215 8.72 8.76 13.80
N LYS A 216 7.63 8.47 14.53
CA LYS A 216 7.33 7.10 14.98
C LYS A 216 7.04 6.15 13.84
N LEU A 217 6.37 6.63 12.80
CA LEU A 217 6.12 5.84 11.59
C LEU A 217 7.45 5.42 10.94
N LEU A 218 8.38 6.35 10.75
CA LEU A 218 9.71 6.07 10.22
C LEU A 218 10.55 5.22 11.18
N HIS A 219 10.39 5.39 12.50
CA HIS A 219 11.06 4.56 13.50
C HIS A 219 10.65 3.09 13.36
N GLY A 220 9.36 2.78 13.22
CA GLY A 220 8.90 1.43 12.98
C GLY A 220 9.44 0.85 11.66
N ALA A 221 9.46 1.66 10.60
CA ALA A 221 10.07 1.26 9.33
C ALA A 221 11.57 0.94 9.50
N LYS A 222 12.30 1.75 10.26
CA LYS A 222 13.71 1.52 10.62
C LYS A 222 13.88 0.20 11.36
N THR A 223 13.07 -0.06 12.39
CA THR A 223 13.13 -1.31 13.15
C THR A 223 13.01 -2.54 12.25
N MET A 224 12.07 -2.54 11.31
CA MET A 224 11.92 -3.66 10.36
C MET A 224 13.07 -3.74 9.35
N ARG A 225 13.50 -2.60 8.80
CA ARG A 225 14.61 -2.53 7.83
C ARG A 225 15.90 -3.06 8.44
N ASP A 226 16.23 -2.64 9.66
CA ASP A 226 17.41 -3.07 10.40
C ASP A 226 17.37 -4.59 10.71
N MET A 227 16.19 -5.13 11.05
CA MET A 227 15.99 -6.59 11.22
C MET A 227 16.23 -7.37 9.92
N CYS A 228 15.95 -6.76 8.77
CA CYS A 228 16.08 -7.38 7.46
C CYS A 228 17.44 -7.12 6.77
N GLU A 229 18.44 -6.58 7.47
CA GLU A 229 19.80 -6.34 6.92
C GLU A 229 20.68 -7.60 6.84
N THR A 230 20.18 -8.75 7.30
CA THR A 230 20.90 -10.03 7.27
C THR A 230 20.44 -10.95 6.13
N SER A 231 21.34 -11.75 5.55
CA SER A 231 20.98 -12.85 4.63
C SER A 231 20.52 -14.11 5.35
N ASP A 232 20.65 -14.16 6.68
CA ASP A 232 20.10 -15.23 7.51
C ASP A 232 18.57 -15.19 7.51
N ILE A 233 17.98 -16.04 6.67
CA ILE A 233 16.54 -16.07 6.43
C ILE A 233 15.72 -16.35 7.68
N GLU A 234 16.20 -17.17 8.61
CA GLU A 234 15.43 -17.49 9.82
C GLU A 234 15.23 -16.26 10.72
N ASN A 235 16.14 -15.29 10.62
CA ASN A 235 16.10 -14.02 11.35
C ASN A 235 15.64 -12.83 10.49
N ASN A 236 15.23 -13.07 9.25
CA ASN A 236 14.77 -12.04 8.32
C ASN A 236 13.33 -12.32 7.85
N PRO A 237 12.31 -11.75 8.50
CA PRO A 237 10.91 -12.07 8.21
C PRO A 237 10.50 -11.69 6.78
N ALA A 238 11.06 -10.62 6.21
CA ALA A 238 10.79 -10.21 4.83
C ALA A 238 11.33 -11.22 3.83
N TYR A 239 12.56 -11.71 4.03
CA TYR A 239 13.18 -12.69 3.14
C TYR A 239 12.54 -14.06 3.27
N LEU A 240 12.24 -14.50 4.50
CA LEU A 240 11.55 -15.76 4.74
C LEU A 240 10.19 -15.80 4.04
N LEU A 241 9.37 -14.77 4.24
CA LEU A 241 8.06 -14.71 3.61
C LEU A 241 8.18 -14.58 2.08
N GLY A 242 9.13 -13.79 1.57
CA GLY A 242 9.40 -13.65 0.14
C GLY A 242 9.85 -14.97 -0.52
N LEU A 243 10.74 -15.72 0.13
CA LEU A 243 11.18 -17.04 -0.33
C LEU A 243 10.02 -18.03 -0.38
N ILE A 244 9.19 -18.07 0.67
CA ILE A 244 8.02 -18.95 0.71
C ILE A 244 7.05 -18.61 -0.44
N HIS A 245 6.76 -17.33 -0.68
CA HIS A 245 5.92 -16.92 -1.81
C HIS A 245 6.55 -17.26 -3.16
N TYR A 246 7.87 -17.13 -3.31
CA TYR A 246 8.61 -17.57 -4.49
C TYR A 246 8.44 -19.07 -4.75
N ILE A 247 8.58 -19.91 -3.72
CA ILE A 247 8.39 -21.36 -3.83
C ILE A 247 6.95 -21.67 -4.22
N TYR A 248 5.97 -21.04 -3.56
CA TYR A 248 4.56 -21.24 -3.87
C TYR A 248 4.17 -20.81 -5.28
N MET A 249 4.76 -19.75 -5.83
CA MET A 249 4.60 -19.40 -7.25
C MET A 249 5.10 -20.52 -8.17
N LYS A 250 6.25 -21.14 -7.87
CA LYS A 250 6.77 -22.29 -8.65
C LYS A 250 5.90 -23.52 -8.55
N GLU A 251 5.18 -23.68 -7.43
CA GLU A 251 4.20 -24.75 -7.21
C GLU A 251 2.79 -24.42 -7.77
N GLY A 252 2.63 -23.27 -8.44
CA GLY A 252 1.38 -22.88 -9.09
C GLY A 252 0.36 -22.17 -8.19
N LYS A 253 0.74 -21.77 -6.96
CA LYS A 253 -0.07 -20.89 -6.12
C LYS A 253 0.10 -19.43 -6.53
N ASN A 254 -0.54 -19.09 -7.64
CA ASN A 254 -0.40 -17.80 -8.30
C ASN A 254 -1.34 -16.71 -7.74
N ILE A 255 -1.98 -16.94 -6.59
CA ILE A 255 -2.82 -15.93 -5.91
C ILE A 255 -2.32 -15.73 -4.48
N SER A 256 -2.08 -14.47 -4.09
CA SER A 256 -1.78 -14.07 -2.71
C SER A 256 -2.98 -13.33 -2.13
N VAL A 257 -3.59 -13.85 -1.08
CA VAL A 257 -4.76 -13.25 -0.43
C VAL A 257 -4.32 -12.56 0.85
N MET A 258 -4.49 -11.24 0.93
CA MET A 258 -4.35 -10.49 2.18
C MET A 258 -5.73 -10.27 2.79
N MET A 259 -5.96 -10.81 3.99
CA MET A 259 -7.25 -10.78 4.68
C MET A 259 -7.10 -10.17 6.07
N PRO A 260 -7.20 -8.83 6.20
CA PRO A 260 -7.18 -8.17 7.49
C PRO A 260 -8.45 -8.48 8.29
N TYR A 261 -8.30 -8.69 9.59
CA TYR A 261 -9.41 -8.74 10.56
C TYR A 261 -9.48 -7.41 11.31
N SER A 262 -9.60 -6.34 10.51
CA SER A 262 -9.79 -4.98 10.95
C SER A 262 -10.19 -4.13 9.75
N ASN A 263 -11.30 -3.42 9.84
CA ASN A 263 -11.71 -2.46 8.80
C ASN A 263 -10.66 -1.36 8.60
N ALA A 264 -9.92 -0.99 9.66
CA ALA A 264 -8.91 0.06 9.60
C ALA A 264 -7.73 -0.33 8.68
N LEU A 265 -7.43 -1.63 8.56
CA LEU A 265 -6.36 -2.15 7.71
C LEU A 265 -6.84 -2.53 6.29
N TYR A 266 -8.10 -2.27 5.94
CA TYR A 266 -8.64 -2.68 4.64
C TYR A 266 -7.93 -1.97 3.46
N ASP A 267 -7.68 -0.67 3.57
CA ASP A 267 -6.96 0.09 2.54
C ASP A 267 -5.46 -0.27 2.51
N MET A 268 -4.91 -0.79 3.61
CA MET A 268 -3.54 -1.32 3.62
C MET A 268 -3.39 -2.53 2.69
N ALA A 269 -4.44 -3.36 2.57
CA ALA A 269 -4.46 -4.44 1.60
C ALA A 269 -4.53 -3.95 0.14
N ASP A 270 -5.10 -2.77 -0.14
CA ASP A 270 -5.03 -2.16 -1.47
C ASP A 270 -3.65 -1.59 -1.79
N TRP A 271 -2.99 -0.97 -0.82
CA TRP A 271 -1.58 -0.57 -0.97
C TRP A 271 -0.69 -1.79 -1.29
N TYR A 272 -0.85 -2.89 -0.54
CA TYR A 272 -0.16 -4.15 -0.83
C TYR A 272 -0.45 -4.67 -2.24
N ARG A 273 -1.71 -4.60 -2.69
CA ARG A 273 -2.08 -5.05 -4.05
C ARG A 273 -1.28 -4.34 -5.11
N GLN A 274 -1.15 -3.01 -5.04
CA GLN A 274 -0.34 -2.28 -6.01
C GLN A 274 1.12 -2.70 -5.93
N LEU A 275 1.68 -2.74 -4.71
CA LEU A 275 3.08 -3.08 -4.48
C LEU A 275 3.43 -4.44 -5.12
N TRP A 276 2.65 -5.47 -4.80
CA TRP A 276 2.91 -6.84 -5.24
C TRP A 276 2.65 -7.04 -6.74
N ALA A 277 1.51 -6.55 -7.25
CA ALA A 277 1.13 -6.73 -8.65
C ALA A 277 2.08 -6.02 -9.61
N GLU A 278 2.32 -4.71 -9.43
CA GLU A 278 3.16 -3.95 -10.36
C GLU A 278 4.63 -4.33 -10.27
N SER A 279 5.10 -4.80 -9.11
CA SER A 279 6.50 -5.22 -8.96
C SER A 279 6.76 -6.62 -9.50
N LEU A 280 5.84 -7.57 -9.32
CA LEU A 280 6.12 -8.97 -9.63
C LEU A 280 5.43 -9.49 -10.89
N GLY A 281 4.40 -8.80 -11.39
CA GLY A 281 3.76 -9.09 -12.67
C GLY A 281 4.62 -8.63 -13.84
N LYS A 282 5.47 -9.51 -14.40
CA LYS A 282 6.46 -9.13 -15.42
C LYS A 282 6.46 -10.07 -16.61
N LYS A 283 6.41 -9.45 -17.80
CA LYS A 283 6.60 -10.14 -19.08
C LYS A 283 8.03 -10.64 -19.24
N PHE A 284 9.03 -9.81 -18.91
CA PHE A 284 10.44 -10.11 -19.15
C PHE A 284 11.25 -10.22 -17.85
N ASN A 285 12.24 -11.11 -17.85
CA ASN A 285 13.29 -11.15 -16.82
C ASN A 285 14.44 -10.18 -17.16
N LEU A 286 15.43 -10.09 -16.27
CA LEU A 286 16.61 -9.23 -16.43
C LEU A 286 17.52 -9.61 -17.61
N LYS A 287 17.36 -10.81 -18.19
CA LYS A 287 18.04 -11.25 -19.41
C LYS A 287 17.27 -10.89 -20.69
N GLY A 288 16.06 -10.32 -20.55
CA GLY A 288 15.18 -10.00 -21.67
C GLY A 288 14.35 -11.19 -22.19
N GLU A 289 14.32 -12.30 -21.46
CA GLU A 289 13.55 -13.49 -21.82
C GLU A 289 12.09 -13.32 -21.39
N GLU A 290 11.14 -13.81 -22.19
CA GLU A 290 9.72 -13.81 -21.81
C GLU A 290 9.46 -14.88 -20.73
N VAL A 291 8.96 -14.45 -19.57
CA VAL A 291 8.72 -15.30 -18.39
C VAL A 291 7.28 -15.23 -17.87
N PHE A 292 6.55 -14.13 -18.15
CA PHE A 292 5.15 -13.92 -17.72
C PHE A 292 4.89 -14.30 -16.24
N VAL A 293 5.81 -13.95 -15.35
CA VAL A 293 5.71 -14.26 -13.92
C VAL A 293 4.78 -13.29 -13.21
N GLY A 294 4.21 -13.76 -12.09
CA GLY A 294 3.43 -12.93 -11.19
C GLY A 294 2.59 -13.78 -10.23
N GLN A 295 2.15 -13.15 -9.15
CA GLN A 295 1.19 -13.72 -8.22
C GLN A 295 0.12 -12.67 -7.97
N THR A 296 -1.12 -12.93 -8.38
CA THR A 296 -2.24 -12.00 -8.29
C THR A 296 -2.56 -11.68 -6.83
N PRO A 297 -2.41 -10.43 -6.36
CA PRO A 297 -2.80 -10.07 -5.02
C PRO A 297 -4.30 -9.81 -4.95
N VAL A 298 -4.97 -10.49 -4.03
CA VAL A 298 -6.40 -10.38 -3.75
C VAL A 298 -6.58 -9.79 -2.35
N LYS A 299 -7.43 -8.78 -2.24
CA LYS A 299 -7.87 -8.23 -0.97
C LYS A 299 -9.14 -8.94 -0.52
N ALA A 300 -9.19 -9.30 0.76
CA ALA A 300 -10.38 -9.78 1.46
C ALA A 300 -10.49 -9.07 2.82
N LEU A 301 -11.62 -9.19 3.52
CA LEU A 301 -11.84 -8.61 4.84
C LEU A 301 -12.49 -9.63 5.78
N GLY A 302 -11.86 -9.91 6.92
CA GLY A 302 -12.47 -10.68 7.99
C GLY A 302 -13.37 -9.80 8.89
N THR A 303 -14.55 -10.25 9.28
CA THR A 303 -15.22 -11.54 8.97
C THR A 303 -16.13 -11.46 7.75
N THR A 304 -16.34 -10.27 7.18
CA THR A 304 -17.25 -10.02 6.05
C THR A 304 -17.09 -11.02 4.89
N ASP A 305 -15.87 -11.27 4.43
CA ASP A 305 -15.60 -12.17 3.32
C ASP A 305 -15.58 -13.66 3.69
N GLN A 306 -15.79 -14.00 4.96
CA GLN A 306 -16.23 -15.35 5.32
C GLN A 306 -17.59 -15.67 4.68
N HIS A 307 -18.41 -14.65 4.45
CA HIS A 307 -19.73 -14.75 3.82
C HIS A 307 -19.71 -14.42 2.31
N SER A 308 -18.54 -14.41 1.69
CA SER A 308 -18.37 -14.11 0.26
C SER A 308 -17.37 -15.07 -0.38
N GLN A 309 -16.15 -15.11 0.15
CA GLN A 309 -15.02 -15.76 -0.51
C GLN A 309 -14.59 -17.07 0.15
N VAL A 310 -14.85 -17.28 1.45
CA VAL A 310 -14.32 -18.45 2.16
C VAL A 310 -14.80 -19.78 1.60
N GLN A 311 -16.01 -19.85 1.01
CA GLN A 311 -16.45 -21.03 0.24
C GLN A 311 -15.47 -21.37 -0.89
N LEU A 312 -15.14 -20.39 -1.74
CA LEU A 312 -14.15 -20.55 -2.81
C LEU A 312 -12.76 -20.87 -2.25
N TYR A 313 -12.36 -20.20 -1.17
CA TYR A 313 -11.03 -20.39 -0.58
C TYR A 313 -10.84 -21.78 0.01
N ARG A 314 -11.90 -22.40 0.52
CA ARG A 314 -11.86 -23.74 1.12
C ARG A 314 -12.05 -24.87 0.14
N GLU A 315 -12.94 -24.73 -0.83
CA GLU A 315 -13.38 -25.84 -1.70
C GLU A 315 -12.99 -25.66 -3.18
N GLY A 316 -12.54 -24.47 -3.57
CA GLY A 316 -12.05 -24.21 -4.92
C GLY A 316 -10.62 -24.69 -5.18
N PRO A 317 -10.00 -24.23 -6.29
CA PRO A 317 -8.63 -24.57 -6.64
C PRO A 317 -7.62 -24.24 -5.52
N ASN A 318 -6.57 -25.07 -5.36
CA ASN A 318 -5.50 -24.87 -4.35
C ASN A 318 -4.36 -23.98 -4.87
N ASP A 319 -4.74 -22.81 -5.37
CA ASP A 319 -3.90 -21.83 -6.07
C ASP A 319 -3.61 -20.56 -5.23
N LYS A 320 -3.96 -20.57 -3.92
CA LYS A 320 -3.91 -19.40 -3.03
C LYS A 320 -2.95 -19.60 -1.85
N VAL A 321 -2.24 -18.54 -1.49
CA VAL A 321 -1.54 -18.36 -0.19
C VAL A 321 -2.25 -17.26 0.58
N PHE A 322 -2.61 -17.49 1.85
CA PHE A 322 -3.39 -16.55 2.66
C PHE A 322 -2.54 -15.89 3.74
N THR A 323 -2.50 -14.56 3.79
CA THR A 323 -1.95 -13.80 4.91
C THR A 323 -3.06 -13.12 5.68
N PHE A 324 -3.29 -13.55 6.92
CA PHE A 324 -4.17 -12.84 7.84
C PHE A 324 -3.43 -11.65 8.47
N LEU A 325 -4.13 -10.53 8.65
CA LEU A 325 -3.66 -9.45 9.53
C LEU A 325 -4.55 -9.41 10.78
N THR A 326 -3.97 -9.72 11.94
CA THR A 326 -4.70 -9.70 13.22
C THR A 326 -4.37 -8.44 13.99
N VAL A 327 -5.35 -7.85 14.68
CA VAL A 327 -5.11 -6.81 15.69
C VAL A 327 -5.43 -7.41 17.05
N GLU A 328 -4.45 -7.46 17.95
CA GLU A 328 -4.62 -8.07 19.27
C GLU A 328 -5.42 -7.15 20.20
N ASN A 329 -5.12 -5.85 20.20
CA ASN A 329 -5.76 -4.88 21.07
C ASN A 329 -6.40 -3.75 20.25
N PHE A 330 -7.69 -3.53 20.49
CA PHE A 330 -8.46 -2.42 19.92
C PHE A 330 -8.67 -1.35 20.99
N LYS A 331 -8.46 -0.08 20.67
CA LYS A 331 -8.73 1.02 21.62
C LYS A 331 -10.22 1.17 21.91
N HIS A 332 -11.06 0.88 20.91
CA HIS A 332 -12.51 0.92 21.01
C HIS A 332 -13.06 -0.50 20.88
N ASP A 333 -13.67 -1.00 21.95
CA ASP A 333 -14.27 -2.33 21.99
C ASP A 333 -15.56 -2.31 22.81
N TYR A 334 -16.44 -3.26 22.55
CA TYR A 334 -17.76 -3.35 23.17
C TYR A 334 -17.95 -4.74 23.76
N LEU A 335 -18.46 -4.79 24.99
CA LEU A 335 -18.96 -6.03 25.57
C LEU A 335 -20.33 -6.33 24.99
N ILE A 336 -20.52 -7.58 24.56
CA ILE A 336 -21.82 -8.09 24.18
C ILE A 336 -22.65 -8.22 25.47
N PRO A 337 -23.79 -7.50 25.59
CA PRO A 337 -24.53 -7.44 26.83
C PRO A 337 -25.17 -8.79 27.18
N HIS A 338 -25.46 -9.01 28.47
CA HIS A 338 -26.22 -10.15 28.96
C HIS A 338 -27.71 -10.04 28.64
N LEU A 339 -28.05 -10.09 27.36
CA LEU A 339 -29.41 -10.15 26.83
C LEU A 339 -29.67 -11.53 26.24
N TYR A 340 -30.93 -11.98 26.26
CA TYR A 340 -31.36 -13.28 25.73
C TYR A 340 -30.65 -14.49 26.40
N MET A 341 -30.38 -14.41 27.71
CA MET A 341 -29.66 -15.47 28.45
C MET A 341 -30.44 -16.81 28.51
N ASP A 342 -31.76 -16.74 28.35
CA ASP A 342 -32.68 -17.86 28.23
C ASP A 342 -32.64 -18.55 26.85
N ARG A 343 -31.84 -18.02 25.91
CA ARG A 343 -31.70 -18.50 24.54
C ARG A 343 -30.31 -19.12 24.32
N ASP A 344 -30.25 -20.45 24.40
CA ASP A 344 -29.02 -21.23 24.19
C ASP A 344 -28.37 -21.00 22.82
N GLU A 345 -29.13 -20.50 21.84
CA GLU A 345 -28.61 -20.20 20.50
C GLU A 345 -27.63 -19.03 20.48
N VAL A 346 -27.71 -18.10 21.45
CA VAL A 346 -26.93 -16.84 21.44
C VAL A 346 -26.29 -16.49 22.78
N ASN A 347 -26.68 -17.15 23.88
CA ASN A 347 -26.20 -16.79 25.23
C ASN A 347 -24.67 -16.95 25.41
N TYR A 348 -24.00 -17.78 24.60
CA TYR A 348 -22.54 -17.94 24.60
C TYR A 348 -21.77 -16.66 24.22
N LEU A 349 -22.43 -15.73 23.52
CA LEU A 349 -21.87 -14.44 23.15
C LEU A 349 -21.82 -13.47 24.34
N ALA A 350 -22.74 -13.60 25.30
CA ALA A 350 -22.91 -12.65 26.38
C ALA A 350 -21.66 -12.58 27.27
N GLY A 351 -21.20 -11.36 27.55
CA GLY A 351 -20.00 -11.10 28.35
C GLY A 351 -18.67 -11.21 27.58
N GLN A 352 -18.69 -11.68 26.33
CA GLN A 352 -17.54 -11.59 25.42
C GLN A 352 -17.44 -10.18 24.84
N SER A 353 -16.23 -9.77 24.44
CA SER A 353 -16.09 -8.54 23.65
C SER A 353 -16.27 -8.81 22.16
N ILE A 354 -16.64 -7.79 21.39
CA ILE A 354 -16.73 -7.88 19.93
C ILE A 354 -15.37 -8.24 19.32
N SER A 355 -14.27 -7.67 19.84
CA SER A 355 -12.93 -8.06 19.39
C SER A 355 -12.59 -9.53 19.67
N THR A 356 -13.10 -10.09 20.78
CA THR A 356 -12.93 -11.52 21.10
C THR A 356 -13.65 -12.38 20.07
N LEU A 357 -14.88 -12.03 19.69
CA LEU A 357 -15.61 -12.71 18.62
C LEU A 357 -14.84 -12.62 17.30
N LEU A 358 -14.41 -11.41 16.89
CA LEU A 358 -13.65 -11.17 15.66
C LEU A 358 -12.37 -12.02 15.59
N ASN A 359 -11.56 -12.01 16.66
CA ASN A 359 -10.31 -12.77 16.71
C ASN A 359 -10.55 -14.29 16.82
N THR A 360 -11.67 -14.72 17.40
CA THR A 360 -12.09 -16.13 17.42
C THR A 360 -12.49 -16.58 16.03
N GLU A 361 -13.28 -15.79 15.28
CA GLU A 361 -13.65 -16.10 13.91
C GLU A 361 -12.44 -16.13 12.96
N ARG A 362 -11.46 -15.24 13.19
CA ARG A 362 -10.16 -15.28 12.51
C ARG A 362 -9.44 -16.60 12.70
N LEU A 363 -9.35 -17.06 13.95
CA LEU A 363 -8.73 -18.34 14.28
C LEU A 363 -9.52 -19.52 13.72
N ALA A 364 -10.84 -19.47 13.78
CA ALA A 364 -11.71 -20.49 13.20
C ALA A 364 -11.50 -20.60 11.68
N THR A 365 -11.36 -19.46 10.98
CA THR A 365 -11.07 -19.43 9.54
C THR A 365 -9.68 -19.97 9.22
N GLU A 366 -8.65 -19.61 10.01
CA GLU A 366 -7.31 -20.20 9.89
C GLU A 366 -7.37 -21.73 10.01
N ILE A 367 -8.03 -22.24 11.05
CA ILE A 367 -8.19 -23.69 11.27
C ILE A 367 -8.94 -24.34 10.12
N ALA A 368 -10.00 -23.70 9.61
CA ALA A 368 -10.80 -24.23 8.52
C ALA A 368 -10.04 -24.29 7.19
N LEU A 369 -9.21 -23.29 6.89
CA LEU A 369 -8.29 -23.27 5.74
C LEU A 369 -7.19 -24.33 5.88
N THR A 370 -6.58 -24.43 7.07
CA THR A 370 -5.57 -25.45 7.38
C THR A 370 -6.11 -26.87 7.20
N LYS A 371 -7.32 -27.17 7.72
CA LYS A 371 -7.99 -28.46 7.51
C LYS A 371 -8.25 -28.75 6.02
N SER A 372 -8.49 -27.70 5.23
CA SER A 372 -8.66 -27.78 3.78
C SER A 372 -7.33 -27.74 3.00
N GLN A 373 -6.17 -27.93 3.66
CA GLN A 373 -4.83 -27.94 3.05
C GLN A 373 -4.47 -26.64 2.31
N ARG A 374 -4.95 -25.50 2.83
CA ARG A 374 -4.72 -24.18 2.26
C ARG A 374 -3.59 -23.46 3.00
N ALA A 375 -2.53 -23.13 2.28
CA ALA A 375 -1.35 -22.43 2.78
C ALA A 375 -1.74 -21.08 3.41
N ASN A 376 -1.46 -20.88 4.69
CA ASN A 376 -1.83 -19.64 5.37
C ASN A 376 -0.81 -19.20 6.42
N CYS A 377 -0.82 -17.92 6.75
CA CYS A 377 -0.03 -17.35 7.82
C CYS A 377 -0.75 -16.17 8.48
N ASN A 378 -0.17 -15.68 9.57
CA ASN A 378 -0.70 -14.55 10.30
C ASN A 378 0.40 -13.53 10.64
N ILE A 379 0.13 -12.26 10.36
CA ILE A 379 0.90 -11.11 10.83
C ILE A 379 0.05 -10.40 11.86
N MET A 380 0.55 -10.32 13.09
CA MET A 380 -0.21 -9.83 14.24
C MET A 380 0.32 -8.47 14.66
N PHE A 381 -0.57 -7.48 14.62
CA PHE A 381 -0.40 -6.16 15.17
C PHE A 381 -0.76 -6.22 16.66
N PRO A 382 0.16 -5.93 17.59
CA PRO A 382 -0.19 -5.77 19.00
C PRO A 382 -1.29 -4.72 19.19
N GLN A 383 -1.23 -3.66 18.40
CA GLN A 383 -2.24 -2.62 18.23
C GLN A 383 -1.98 -1.92 16.89
N ILE A 384 -2.92 -1.11 16.41
CA ILE A 384 -2.66 -0.24 15.25
C ILE A 384 -2.08 1.08 15.77
N ASN A 385 -0.82 1.33 15.47
CA ASN A 385 -0.13 2.58 15.73
C ASN A 385 0.88 2.89 14.62
N GLU A 386 1.53 4.05 14.71
CA GLU A 386 2.51 4.50 13.73
C GLU A 386 3.67 3.52 13.54
N GLU A 387 4.26 3.03 14.64
CA GLU A 387 5.41 2.12 14.58
C GLU A 387 5.05 0.78 13.89
N ASN A 388 3.93 0.17 14.25
CA ASN A 388 3.52 -1.12 13.66
C ASN A 388 3.13 -1.00 12.19
N LEU A 389 2.56 0.13 11.76
CA LEU A 389 2.30 0.39 10.35
C LEU A 389 3.63 0.64 9.59
N GLY A 390 4.59 1.32 10.21
CA GLY A 390 5.93 1.49 9.68
C GLY A 390 6.64 0.17 9.46
N GLU A 391 6.61 -0.71 10.47
CA GLU A 391 7.16 -2.07 10.38
C GLU A 391 6.49 -2.87 9.26
N PHE A 392 5.15 -2.82 9.16
CA PHE A 392 4.40 -3.56 8.14
C PHE A 392 4.74 -3.13 6.72
N VAL A 393 4.73 -1.83 6.47
CA VAL A 393 5.00 -1.28 5.14
C VAL A 393 6.42 -1.65 4.71
N MET A 394 7.41 -1.45 5.58
CA MET A 394 8.80 -1.77 5.25
C MET A 394 9.02 -3.28 5.05
N LEU A 395 8.37 -4.13 5.86
CA LEU A 395 8.40 -5.60 5.68
C LEU A 395 8.01 -5.97 4.25
N TYR A 396 6.90 -5.42 3.75
CA TYR A 396 6.38 -5.75 2.43
C TYR A 396 7.18 -5.11 1.28
N GLU A 397 7.74 -3.90 1.47
CA GLU A 397 8.65 -3.30 0.49
C GLU A 397 9.92 -4.15 0.30
N ILE A 398 10.54 -4.60 1.39
CA ILE A 398 11.72 -5.48 1.36
C ILE A 398 11.37 -6.86 0.81
N MET A 399 10.27 -7.45 1.26
CA MET A 399 9.78 -8.75 0.79
C MET A 399 9.56 -8.73 -0.74
N THR A 400 8.94 -7.68 -1.25
CA THR A 400 8.66 -7.52 -2.69
C THR A 400 9.95 -7.38 -3.50
N LEU A 401 10.90 -6.58 -3.01
CA LEU A 401 12.21 -6.43 -3.65
C LEU A 401 12.96 -7.76 -3.70
N PHE A 402 13.01 -8.49 -2.58
CA PHE A 402 13.68 -9.78 -2.47
C PHE A 402 13.04 -10.85 -3.37
N THR A 403 11.71 -10.93 -3.37
CA THR A 403 10.98 -11.85 -4.25
C THR A 403 11.25 -11.54 -5.73
N GLY A 404 11.30 -10.26 -6.12
CA GLY A 404 11.68 -9.87 -7.47
C GLY A 404 13.11 -10.24 -7.84
N ALA A 405 14.04 -10.20 -6.89
CA ALA A 405 15.42 -10.64 -7.10
C ALA A 405 15.50 -12.18 -7.31
N LEU A 406 14.76 -12.97 -6.53
CA LEU A 406 14.66 -14.43 -6.71
C LEU A 406 14.05 -14.81 -8.07
N LEU A 407 13.10 -14.02 -8.56
CA LEU A 407 12.49 -14.19 -9.89
C LEU A 407 13.37 -13.70 -11.04
N GLU A 408 14.55 -13.12 -10.75
CA GLU A 408 15.43 -12.48 -11.74
C GLU A 408 14.71 -11.42 -12.61
N ILE A 409 13.79 -10.63 -12.04
CA ILE A 409 13.05 -9.54 -12.72
C ILE A 409 13.44 -8.17 -12.18
N ASN A 410 13.01 -7.09 -12.83
CA ASN A 410 13.09 -5.74 -12.26
C ASN A 410 11.80 -5.40 -11.47
N PRO A 411 11.83 -5.40 -10.12
CA PRO A 411 10.63 -5.09 -9.33
C PRO A 411 10.31 -3.58 -9.24
N LEU A 412 11.11 -2.70 -9.84
CA LEU A 412 10.98 -1.24 -9.68
C LEU A 412 10.42 -0.50 -10.90
N ASP A 413 10.36 -1.14 -12.07
CA ASP A 413 9.72 -0.57 -13.27
C ASP A 413 8.26 -1.01 -13.44
N GLN A 414 7.58 -0.51 -14.47
CA GLN A 414 6.18 -0.88 -14.79
C GLN A 414 5.86 -0.68 -16.29
N PRO A 415 6.61 -1.25 -17.24
CA PRO A 415 6.45 -0.95 -18.67
C PRO A 415 5.04 -1.22 -19.22
N GLY A 416 4.34 -2.21 -18.66
CA GLY A 416 3.01 -2.62 -19.14
C GLY A 416 1.89 -1.58 -18.98
N VAL A 417 2.08 -0.51 -18.21
CA VAL A 417 1.04 0.52 -18.02
C VAL A 417 1.05 1.58 -19.14
N GLU A 418 2.10 1.65 -19.95
CA GLU A 418 2.29 2.74 -20.91
C GLU A 418 1.38 2.63 -22.14
N GLU A 419 1.06 1.42 -22.59
CA GLU A 419 0.19 1.21 -23.77
C GLU A 419 -1.20 1.83 -23.56
N GLY A 420 -1.83 1.60 -22.40
CA GLY A 420 -3.12 2.19 -22.08
C GLY A 420 -3.08 3.73 -21.99
N LYS A 421 -1.96 4.30 -21.51
CA LYS A 421 -1.77 5.76 -21.49
C LYS A 421 -1.64 6.33 -22.90
N ILE A 422 -0.85 5.68 -23.76
CA ILE A 422 -0.66 6.08 -25.16
C ILE A 422 -2.00 6.06 -25.89
N ALA A 423 -2.79 4.99 -25.74
CA ALA A 423 -4.12 4.90 -26.33
C ALA A 423 -5.04 6.02 -25.83
N THR A 424 -5.04 6.29 -24.52
CA THR A 424 -5.81 7.40 -23.94
C THR A 424 -5.39 8.74 -24.52
N TYR A 425 -4.09 9.01 -24.61
CA TYR A 425 -3.57 10.25 -25.21
C TYR A 425 -3.98 10.42 -26.67
N ALA A 426 -3.90 9.34 -27.46
CA ALA A 426 -4.31 9.33 -28.86
C ALA A 426 -5.80 9.66 -29.01
N LEU A 427 -6.66 8.96 -28.26
CA LEU A 427 -8.12 9.16 -28.29
C LEU A 427 -8.55 10.54 -27.77
N MET A 428 -7.83 11.09 -26.78
CA MET A 428 -8.05 12.45 -26.27
C MET A 428 -7.47 13.55 -27.16
N GLY A 429 -6.88 13.20 -28.31
CA GLY A 429 -6.37 14.17 -29.29
C GLY A 429 -5.09 14.89 -28.85
N LYS A 430 -4.27 14.27 -27.99
CA LYS A 430 -2.96 14.83 -27.61
C LYS A 430 -2.07 14.90 -28.85
N LYS A 431 -1.50 16.08 -29.11
CA LYS A 431 -0.57 16.28 -30.24
C LYS A 431 0.60 15.29 -30.15
N GLY A 432 0.92 14.65 -31.27
CA GLY A 432 2.01 13.67 -31.39
C GLY A 432 1.56 12.21 -31.40
N TYR A 433 0.27 11.92 -31.28
CA TYR A 433 -0.29 10.55 -31.21
C TYR A 433 -1.28 10.23 -32.35
N THR A 434 -1.14 10.88 -33.51
CA THR A 434 -2.08 10.73 -34.63
C THR A 434 -2.05 9.31 -35.22
N LYS A 435 -0.86 8.71 -35.34
CA LYS A 435 -0.68 7.36 -35.88
C LYS A 435 -1.38 6.32 -35.00
N GLU A 436 -1.16 6.40 -33.70
CA GLU A 436 -1.78 5.54 -32.70
C GLU A 436 -3.30 5.70 -32.70
N LYS A 437 -3.80 6.92 -32.92
CA LYS A 437 -5.24 7.18 -33.05
C LYS A 437 -5.82 6.47 -34.28
N GLU A 438 -5.17 6.60 -35.44
CA GLU A 438 -5.60 5.94 -36.68
C GLU A 438 -5.58 4.41 -36.53
N GLU A 439 -4.54 3.85 -35.91
CA GLU A 439 -4.44 2.41 -35.62
C GLU A 439 -5.58 1.93 -34.70
N ILE A 440 -5.89 2.67 -33.63
CA ILE A 440 -7.00 2.33 -32.73
C ILE A 440 -8.36 2.44 -33.45
N GLU A 441 -8.57 3.48 -34.25
CA GLU A 441 -9.80 3.65 -35.04
C GLU A 441 -9.99 2.57 -36.10
N GLU A 442 -8.90 2.00 -36.63
CA GLU A 442 -8.95 0.85 -37.53
C GLU A 442 -9.31 -0.44 -36.78
N MET A 443 -8.73 -0.68 -35.59
CA MET A 443 -9.07 -1.84 -34.75
C MET A 443 -10.53 -1.87 -34.27
N LEU A 444 -11.19 -0.70 -34.21
CA LEU A 444 -12.58 -0.55 -33.76
C LEU A 444 -13.62 -0.67 -34.88
N LYS A 445 -13.19 -0.76 -36.15
CA LYS A 445 -14.06 -1.04 -37.30
C LYS A 445 -14.28 -2.54 -37.44
#